data_AF-A0A4V2BI92-F1
#
_entry.id   AF-A0A4V2BI92-F1
#
_cell.length_a   1.000
_cell.length_b   1.000
_cell.length_c   1.000
_cell.angle_alpha   90.00
_cell.angle_beta   90.00
_cell.angle_gamma   90.00
#
_symmetry.space_group_name_H-M   'P 1'
#
loop_
_entity.id
_entity.type
_entity.pdbx_description
1 polymer ?
#
loop_
_entity_poly.entity_id
_entity_poly.type
_entity_poly.pdbx_seq_one_letter_code
_entity_poly.pdbx_strand_id
1 'polypeptide(L)'
;MAFERKTVQLRGDTPGETTEFTYYVVGPADAPEKVHLQAALHADEQPGTMVLHHLLPLLRHADERHLTRARFTVMPMVNPLGMRNLSFRHHIGRYDPNSGINYNRRWPDLFAAVRQQLAGRLKEDEAFNVNLIRKSVAQWIDAQQPRSAAEQLRLLVLKEAHDAEFVLDLHCDDDSQLHIFTSPELMPELQDLADWMGAAATLTAADSGGGSFDEVLPQLYRKVAATNPGKPVPMASATATLEYRG
;
A
#
# COMPACT_ATOMS: atom_id res chain seq x y z
N MET A 1 14.90 18.33 8.01
CA MET A 1 13.46 18.51 8.29
C MET A 1 12.73 18.18 7.00
N ALA A 2 11.95 17.11 7.00
CA ALA A 2 11.40 16.50 5.78
C ALA A 2 9.92 16.14 5.91
N PHE A 3 9.19 16.72 6.89
CA PHE A 3 7.73 16.67 6.89
C PHE A 3 7.19 17.51 5.73
N GLU A 4 6.73 16.84 4.67
CA GLU A 4 6.23 17.46 3.46
C GLU A 4 4.81 17.00 3.17
N ARG A 5 3.90 17.95 2.98
CA ARG A 5 2.58 17.67 2.41
C ARG A 5 2.69 17.70 0.89
N LYS A 6 2.33 16.59 0.25
CA LYS A 6 2.25 16.44 -1.21
C LYS A 6 0.80 16.55 -1.65
N THR A 7 0.59 17.16 -2.82
CA THR A 7 -0.72 17.28 -3.46
C THR A 7 -0.60 16.93 -4.93
N VAL A 8 -1.48 16.05 -5.41
CA VAL A 8 -1.57 15.61 -6.80
C VAL A 8 -3.01 15.78 -7.27
N GLN A 9 -3.20 16.22 -8.51
CA GLN A 9 -4.54 16.32 -9.10
C GLN A 9 -4.84 15.07 -9.92
N LEU A 10 -5.89 14.34 -9.55
CA LEU A 10 -6.45 13.25 -10.33
C LEU A 10 -7.46 13.83 -11.31
N ARG A 11 -7.29 13.56 -12.60
CA ARG A 11 -8.30 13.92 -13.61
C ARG A 11 -9.49 12.98 -13.44
N GLY A 12 -10.68 13.55 -13.34
CA GLY A 12 -11.94 12.78 -13.29
C GLY A 12 -12.27 12.14 -14.63
N ASP A 13 -13.27 11.27 -14.61
CA ASP A 13 -13.74 10.53 -15.79
C ASP A 13 -14.73 11.34 -16.63
N THR A 14 -15.18 12.50 -16.14
CA THR A 14 -16.07 13.42 -16.84
C THR A 14 -15.40 14.78 -17.10
N PRO A 15 -15.79 15.50 -18.19
CA PRO A 15 -15.18 16.79 -18.50
C PRO A 15 -15.28 17.81 -17.37
N GLY A 16 -14.14 18.43 -17.02
CA GLY A 16 -14.04 19.47 -15.99
C GLY A 16 -13.90 18.94 -14.56
N GLU A 17 -13.99 17.63 -14.36
CA GLU A 17 -13.86 17.01 -13.05
C GLU A 17 -12.38 16.80 -12.68
N THR A 18 -12.00 17.23 -11.48
CA THR A 18 -10.69 16.95 -10.89
C THR A 18 -10.88 16.63 -9.42
N THR A 19 -10.01 15.78 -8.86
CA THR A 19 -10.01 15.45 -7.44
C THR A 19 -8.60 15.64 -6.90
N GLU A 20 -8.49 16.44 -5.86
CA GLU A 20 -7.23 16.64 -5.16
C GLU A 20 -6.91 15.42 -4.29
N PHE A 21 -5.73 14.86 -4.47
CA PHE A 21 -5.17 13.80 -3.64
C PHE A 21 -4.04 14.39 -2.78
N THR A 22 -4.14 14.26 -1.46
CA THR A 22 -3.14 14.76 -0.50
C THR A 22 -2.52 13.60 0.28
N TYR A 23 -1.20 13.61 0.41
CA TYR A 23 -0.45 12.68 1.25
C TYR A 23 0.76 13.35 1.89
N TYR A 24 1.45 12.66 2.79
CA TYR A 24 2.57 13.19 3.53
C TYR A 24 3.80 12.32 3.36
N VAL A 25 4.96 12.96 3.26
CA VAL A 25 6.27 12.31 3.35
C VAL A 25 6.95 12.83 4.61
N VAL A 26 7.57 11.95 5.40
CA VAL A 26 8.23 12.30 6.66
C VAL A 26 9.54 11.51 6.81
N GLY A 27 10.57 12.08 7.42
CA GLY A 27 11.85 11.40 7.64
C GLY A 27 12.90 11.62 6.55
N PRO A 28 14.14 11.16 6.76
CA PRO A 28 15.26 11.40 5.85
C PRO A 28 15.03 10.76 4.48
N ALA A 29 15.36 11.49 3.40
CA ALA A 29 15.13 11.02 2.03
C ALA A 29 16.00 9.80 1.65
N ASP A 30 17.15 9.66 2.30
CA ASP A 30 18.15 8.61 2.16
C ASP A 30 18.06 7.54 3.27
N ALA A 31 16.94 7.50 4.00
CA ALA A 31 16.68 6.46 4.98
C ALA A 31 16.83 5.07 4.35
N PRO A 32 17.45 4.10 5.05
CA PRO A 32 17.60 2.73 4.54
C PRO A 32 16.28 1.98 4.46
N GLU A 33 15.25 2.45 5.17
CA GLU A 33 13.92 1.85 5.24
C GLU A 33 12.86 2.90 4.91
N LYS A 34 11.80 2.43 4.26
CA LYS A 34 10.60 3.15 3.92
C LYS A 34 9.37 2.40 4.45
N VAL A 35 8.49 3.15 5.10
CA VAL A 35 7.20 2.69 5.62
C VAL A 35 6.08 3.40 4.85
N HIS A 36 5.20 2.63 4.22
CA HIS A 36 3.98 3.13 3.59
C HIS A 36 2.78 2.82 4.50
N LEU A 37 2.04 3.86 4.86
CA LEU A 37 0.84 3.79 5.67
C LEU A 37 -0.30 4.43 4.88
N GLN A 38 -1.39 3.71 4.68
CA GLN A 38 -2.58 4.28 4.05
C GLN A 38 -3.84 3.87 4.78
N ALA A 39 -4.90 4.66 4.65
CA ALA A 39 -6.22 4.33 5.18
C ALA A 39 -7.32 4.78 4.22
N ALA A 40 -8.52 4.22 4.43
CA ALA A 40 -9.72 4.51 3.67
C ALA A 40 -9.58 4.19 2.17
N LEU A 41 -9.02 3.01 1.85
CA LEU A 41 -9.04 2.50 0.47
C LEU A 41 -10.48 2.14 0.07
N HIS A 42 -11.20 1.45 0.95
CA HIS A 42 -12.65 1.58 1.01
C HIS A 42 -12.95 2.89 1.75
N ALA A 43 -13.54 3.85 1.03
CA ALA A 43 -13.63 5.20 1.56
C ALA A 43 -14.62 5.34 2.73
N ASP A 44 -15.46 4.35 2.98
CA ASP A 44 -16.44 4.25 4.07
C ASP A 44 -15.83 3.73 5.39
N GLU A 45 -14.54 3.36 5.40
CA GLU A 45 -13.84 2.78 6.56
C GLU A 45 -12.95 3.82 7.27
N GLN A 46 -13.54 4.60 8.17
CA GLN A 46 -12.89 5.80 8.76
C GLN A 46 -11.93 5.58 9.95
N PRO A 47 -11.99 4.51 10.76
CA PRO A 47 -11.09 4.36 11.91
C PRO A 47 -9.60 4.46 11.56
N GLY A 48 -9.18 3.86 10.44
CA GLY A 48 -7.80 3.97 9.95
C GLY A 48 -7.37 5.42 9.66
N THR A 49 -8.26 6.23 9.08
CA THR A 49 -8.02 7.66 8.83
C THR A 49 -7.79 8.41 10.14
N MET A 50 -8.55 8.11 11.18
CA MET A 50 -8.38 8.71 12.51
C MET A 50 -7.05 8.31 13.15
N VAL A 51 -6.63 7.06 13.03
CA VAL A 51 -5.31 6.61 13.49
C VAL A 51 -4.19 7.40 12.80
N LEU A 52 -4.24 7.52 11.47
CA LEU A 52 -3.23 8.28 10.72
C LEU A 52 -3.26 9.78 11.02
N HIS A 53 -4.45 10.35 11.28
CA HIS A 53 -4.58 11.74 11.72
C HIS A 53 -3.81 12.01 13.02
N HIS A 54 -3.87 11.08 13.99
CA HIS A 54 -3.14 11.21 15.25
C HIS A 54 -1.65 10.85 15.12
N LEU A 55 -1.31 9.91 14.24
CA LEU A 55 0.08 9.51 13.99
C LEU A 55 0.90 10.62 13.30
N LEU A 56 0.30 11.38 12.39
CA LEU A 56 0.99 12.44 11.64
C LEU A 56 1.70 13.49 12.52
N PRO A 57 1.04 14.08 13.54
CA PRO A 57 1.72 14.94 14.50
C PRO A 57 2.88 14.24 15.20
N LEU A 58 2.72 12.98 15.61
CA LEU A 58 3.79 12.24 16.31
C LEU A 58 5.02 12.07 15.40
N LEU A 59 4.80 11.66 14.15
CA LEU A 59 5.86 11.55 13.14
C LEU A 59 6.54 12.89 12.86
N ARG A 60 5.76 13.98 12.77
CA ARG A 60 6.31 15.33 12.60
C ARG A 60 7.23 15.72 13.76
N HIS A 61 6.78 15.52 15.01
CA HIS A 61 7.59 15.86 16.18
C HIS A 61 8.82 14.94 16.34
N ALA A 62 8.76 13.71 15.83
CA ALA A 62 9.91 12.82 15.79
C ALA A 62 10.94 13.29 14.73
N ASP A 63 10.47 13.70 13.54
CA ASP A 63 11.34 14.22 12.46
C ASP A 63 12.02 15.54 12.85
N GLU A 64 11.26 16.47 13.47
CA GLU A 64 11.78 17.73 14.01
C GLU A 64 12.88 17.51 15.06
N ARG A 65 12.84 16.38 15.76
CA ARG A 65 13.83 15.97 16.76
C ARG A 65 14.90 15.01 16.22
N HIS A 66 14.90 14.74 14.92
CA HIS A 66 15.82 13.79 14.27
C HIS A 66 15.79 12.37 14.87
N LEU A 67 14.62 11.96 15.37
CA LEU A 67 14.40 10.62 15.94
C LEU A 67 13.99 9.60 14.87
N THR A 68 13.57 10.07 13.70
CA THR A 68 13.07 9.25 12.61
C THR A 68 14.22 8.63 11.82
N ARG A 69 14.34 7.29 11.83
CA ARG A 69 15.37 6.53 11.08
C ARG A 69 14.89 6.01 9.72
N ALA A 70 13.58 5.92 9.53
CA ALA A 70 12.93 5.49 8.30
C ALA A 70 12.30 6.70 7.59
N ARG A 71 12.04 6.55 6.29
CA ARG A 71 11.17 7.46 5.55
C ARG A 71 9.73 6.94 5.62
N PHE A 72 8.77 7.82 5.78
CA PHE A 72 7.36 7.48 5.83
C PHE A 72 6.65 8.10 4.65
N THR A 73 5.78 7.33 3.98
CA THR A 73 4.70 7.87 3.16
C THR A 73 3.38 7.57 3.87
N VAL A 74 2.60 8.61 4.18
CA VAL A 74 1.36 8.51 4.95
C VAL A 74 0.19 9.09 4.14
N MET A 75 -0.83 8.27 3.90
CA MET A 75 -2.03 8.59 3.12
C MET A 75 -3.29 8.41 3.99
N PRO A 76 -3.70 9.41 4.80
CA PRO A 76 -4.86 9.28 5.69
C PRO A 76 -6.20 9.05 4.96
N MET A 77 -6.32 9.56 3.73
CA MET A 77 -7.48 9.39 2.86
C MET A 77 -6.97 8.97 1.47
N VAL A 78 -6.73 7.67 1.29
CA VAL A 78 -6.14 7.15 0.05
C VAL A 78 -7.15 7.09 -1.09
N ASN A 79 -8.47 7.12 -0.82
CA ASN A 79 -9.49 7.07 -1.85
C ASN A 79 -10.44 8.29 -1.83
N PRO A 80 -9.97 9.49 -2.24
CA PRO A 80 -10.85 10.66 -2.32
C PRO A 80 -11.94 10.51 -3.40
N LEU A 81 -11.77 9.60 -4.37
CA LEU A 81 -12.77 9.28 -5.39
C LEU A 81 -13.98 8.55 -4.78
N GLY A 82 -13.74 7.61 -3.87
CA GLY A 82 -14.77 6.93 -3.09
C GLY A 82 -15.42 7.83 -2.05
N MET A 83 -14.65 8.77 -1.49
CA MET A 83 -15.11 9.65 -0.40
C MET A 83 -16.32 10.52 -0.78
N ARG A 84 -16.44 10.91 -2.05
CA ARG A 84 -17.54 11.76 -2.53
C ARG A 84 -18.87 11.02 -2.75
N ASN A 85 -18.85 9.69 -2.71
CA ASN A 85 -19.99 8.87 -3.11
C ASN A 85 -21.00 8.71 -1.97
N LEU A 86 -21.86 9.70 -1.82
CA LEU A 86 -22.98 9.67 -0.88
C LEU A 86 -24.29 9.45 -1.65
N SER A 87 -25.00 8.37 -1.32
CA SER A 87 -26.29 8.05 -1.91
C SER A 87 -27.32 7.82 -0.81
N PHE A 88 -28.42 8.57 -0.82
CA PHE A 88 -29.48 8.46 0.20
C PHE A 88 -28.98 8.51 1.66
N ARG A 89 -27.96 9.34 1.93
CA ARG A 89 -27.28 9.45 3.25
C ARG A 89 -26.49 8.20 3.68
N HIS A 90 -26.25 7.28 2.75
CA HIS A 90 -25.32 6.18 2.92
C HIS A 90 -24.03 6.48 2.15
N HIS A 91 -22.89 6.15 2.74
CA HIS A 91 -21.59 6.27 2.09
C HIS A 91 -21.31 4.99 1.32
N ILE A 92 -21.07 5.12 0.02
CA ILE A 92 -20.70 4.02 -0.88
C ILE A 92 -19.22 4.16 -1.20
N GLY A 93 -18.36 3.72 -0.28
CA GLY A 93 -16.91 3.86 -0.39
C GLY A 93 -16.18 2.62 -0.89
N ARG A 94 -16.81 1.44 -0.80
CA ARG A 94 -16.20 0.15 -1.13
C ARG A 94 -15.97 -0.11 -2.62
N TYR A 95 -16.88 0.36 -3.47
CA TYR A 95 -16.88 0.11 -4.92
C TYR A 95 -16.86 1.41 -5.71
N ASP A 96 -16.16 1.42 -6.84
CA ASP A 96 -16.29 2.48 -7.83
C ASP A 96 -17.70 2.41 -8.48
N PRO A 97 -18.57 3.43 -8.33
CA PRO A 97 -19.93 3.41 -8.86
C PRO A 97 -19.99 3.28 -10.39
N ASN A 98 -18.94 3.71 -11.10
CA ASN A 98 -18.92 3.68 -12.56
C ASN A 98 -18.63 2.26 -13.10
N SER A 99 -17.67 1.56 -12.49
CA SER A 99 -17.22 0.23 -12.96
C SER A 99 -17.77 -0.94 -12.16
N GLY A 100 -18.28 -0.70 -10.95
CA GLY A 100 -18.65 -1.74 -9.99
C GLY A 100 -17.46 -2.50 -9.39
N ILE A 101 -16.23 -2.04 -9.64
CA ILE A 101 -15.02 -2.71 -9.16
C ILE A 101 -14.75 -2.26 -7.72
N ASN A 102 -14.54 -3.23 -6.83
CA ASN A 102 -14.08 -2.97 -5.47
C ASN A 102 -12.69 -2.30 -5.50
N TYR A 103 -12.48 -1.22 -4.74
CA TYR A 103 -11.21 -0.47 -4.76
C TYR A 103 -10.01 -1.30 -4.28
N ASN A 104 -10.24 -2.22 -3.33
CA ASN A 104 -9.25 -3.19 -2.84
C ASN A 104 -9.26 -4.52 -3.63
N ARG A 105 -9.59 -4.49 -4.92
CA ARG A 105 -9.50 -5.66 -5.82
C ARG A 105 -8.94 -5.28 -7.18
N ARG A 106 -8.45 -6.29 -7.91
CA ARG A 106 -7.85 -6.17 -9.25
C ARG A 106 -6.64 -5.24 -9.27
N TRP A 107 -5.84 -5.23 -8.21
CA TRP A 107 -4.52 -4.64 -8.28
C TRP A 107 -3.65 -5.43 -9.28
N PRO A 108 -2.68 -4.79 -9.95
CA PRO A 108 -1.89 -5.42 -11.00
C PRO A 108 -1.08 -6.62 -10.49
N ASP A 109 -1.00 -7.70 -11.29
CA ASP A 109 -0.01 -8.76 -11.08
C ASP A 109 1.38 -8.22 -11.47
N LEU A 110 2.11 -7.71 -10.48
CA LEU A 110 3.43 -7.13 -10.69
C LEU A 110 4.44 -8.16 -11.20
N PHE A 111 4.33 -9.44 -10.83
CA PHE A 111 5.22 -10.47 -11.36
C PHE A 111 5.02 -10.64 -12.86
N ALA A 112 3.76 -10.76 -13.30
CA ALA A 112 3.44 -10.84 -14.72
C ALA A 112 3.96 -9.60 -15.48
N ALA A 113 3.90 -8.43 -14.86
CA ALA A 113 4.37 -7.17 -15.40
C ALA A 113 5.90 -7.07 -15.58
N VAL A 114 6.70 -7.64 -14.67
CA VAL A 114 8.16 -7.44 -14.64
C VAL A 114 9.00 -8.69 -14.94
N ARG A 115 8.39 -9.88 -15.06
CA ARG A 115 9.13 -11.16 -15.21
C ARG A 115 10.10 -11.18 -16.40
N GLN A 116 9.76 -10.53 -17.51
CA GLN A 116 10.63 -10.48 -18.69
C GLN A 116 11.88 -9.63 -18.43
N GLN A 117 11.73 -8.53 -17.69
CA GLN A 117 12.82 -7.65 -17.29
C GLN A 117 13.75 -8.32 -16.27
N LEU A 118 13.27 -9.31 -15.51
CA LEU A 118 14.06 -10.04 -14.50
C LEU A 118 14.76 -11.28 -15.06
N ALA A 119 14.22 -11.88 -16.12
CA ALA A 119 14.69 -13.15 -16.66
C ALA A 119 16.21 -13.17 -16.91
N GLY A 120 16.91 -14.10 -16.27
CA GLY A 120 18.36 -14.29 -16.41
C GLY A 120 19.25 -13.20 -15.81
N ARG A 121 18.68 -12.20 -15.11
CA ARG A 121 19.43 -11.06 -14.57
C ARG A 121 19.65 -11.11 -13.05
N LEU A 122 18.94 -11.99 -12.35
CA LEU A 122 19.14 -12.22 -10.91
C LEU A 122 20.50 -12.89 -10.65
N LYS A 123 21.16 -12.46 -9.57
CA LYS A 123 22.50 -12.88 -9.14
C LYS A 123 22.45 -13.66 -7.83
N GLU A 124 23.60 -14.17 -7.39
CA GLU A 124 23.79 -14.75 -6.06
C GLU A 124 24.01 -13.65 -5.01
N ASP A 125 23.18 -12.62 -5.05
CA ASP A 125 23.23 -11.44 -4.19
C ASP A 125 21.80 -10.96 -3.94
N GLU A 126 21.37 -11.10 -2.69
CA GLU A 126 20.04 -10.75 -2.22
C GLU A 126 19.72 -9.27 -2.42
N ALA A 127 20.61 -8.39 -1.94
CA ALA A 127 20.40 -6.94 -2.01
C ALA A 127 20.36 -6.46 -3.46
N PHE A 128 21.21 -7.03 -4.33
CA PHE A 128 21.15 -6.75 -5.76
C PHE A 128 19.80 -7.16 -6.36
N ASN A 129 19.31 -8.35 -6.04
CA ASN A 129 18.06 -8.88 -6.57
C ASN A 129 16.84 -8.05 -6.14
N VAL A 130 16.75 -7.69 -4.86
CA VAL A 130 15.68 -6.82 -4.34
C VAL A 130 15.70 -5.46 -5.05
N ASN A 131 16.88 -4.85 -5.19
CA ASN A 131 17.03 -3.57 -5.91
C ASN A 131 16.63 -3.69 -7.39
N LEU A 132 16.98 -4.79 -8.05
CA LEU A 132 16.58 -5.04 -9.44
C LEU A 132 15.05 -5.18 -9.57
N ILE A 133 14.40 -5.90 -8.64
CA ILE A 133 12.94 -6.08 -8.61
C ILE A 133 12.26 -4.72 -8.43
N ARG A 134 12.61 -3.97 -7.38
CA ARG A 134 12.04 -2.65 -7.11
C ARG A 134 12.22 -1.68 -8.28
N LYS A 135 13.41 -1.65 -8.88
CA LYS A 135 13.69 -0.83 -10.08
C LYS A 135 12.82 -1.25 -11.27
N SER A 136 12.64 -2.55 -11.50
CA SER A 136 11.83 -3.05 -12.62
C SER A 136 10.35 -2.70 -12.43
N VAL A 137 9.84 -2.78 -11.20
CA VAL A 137 8.49 -2.36 -10.85
C VAL A 137 8.31 -0.85 -11.03
N ALA A 138 9.24 -0.03 -10.52
CA ALA A 138 9.21 1.42 -10.70
C ALA A 138 9.15 1.81 -12.19
N GLN A 139 10.01 1.20 -13.01
CA GLN A 139 10.02 1.40 -14.46
C GLN A 139 8.71 0.98 -15.13
N TRP A 140 8.10 -0.12 -14.68
CA TRP A 140 6.80 -0.53 -15.19
C TRP A 140 5.72 0.48 -14.81
N ILE A 141 5.66 0.94 -13.56
CA ILE A 141 4.70 1.95 -13.07
C ILE A 141 4.83 3.25 -13.88
N ASP A 142 6.06 3.75 -14.07
CA ASP A 142 6.32 5.00 -14.81
C ASP A 142 5.96 4.91 -16.30
N ALA A 143 5.92 3.69 -16.87
CA ALA A 143 5.50 3.47 -18.25
C ALA A 143 3.97 3.38 -18.44
N GLN A 144 3.19 3.30 -17.35
CA GLN A 144 1.73 3.17 -17.45
C GLN A 144 1.06 4.48 -17.89
N GLN A 145 -0.04 4.35 -18.61
CA GLN A 145 -0.87 5.46 -19.09
C GLN A 145 -2.31 5.22 -18.61
N PRO A 146 -2.67 5.67 -17.39
CA PRO A 146 -3.99 5.41 -16.83
C PRO A 146 -5.06 6.14 -17.65
N ARG A 147 -6.20 5.46 -17.84
CA ARG A 147 -7.33 5.93 -18.65
C ARG A 147 -8.54 6.36 -17.83
N SER A 148 -8.50 6.12 -16.52
CA SER A 148 -9.54 6.55 -15.58
C SER A 148 -8.96 7.19 -14.32
N ALA A 149 -9.79 7.88 -13.55
CA ALA A 149 -9.45 8.41 -12.24
C ALA A 149 -9.02 7.29 -11.28
N ALA A 150 -9.73 6.16 -11.30
CA ALA A 150 -9.43 5.01 -10.46
C ALA A 150 -8.08 4.35 -10.83
N GLU A 151 -7.72 4.30 -12.11
CA GLU A 151 -6.40 3.83 -12.55
C GLU A 151 -5.29 4.82 -12.15
N GLN A 152 -5.52 6.14 -12.27
CA GLN A 152 -4.58 7.16 -11.79
C GLN A 152 -4.30 6.99 -10.29
N LEU A 153 -5.36 6.79 -9.50
CA LEU A 153 -5.26 6.57 -8.06
C LEU A 153 -4.43 5.32 -7.74
N ARG A 154 -4.75 4.17 -8.34
CA ARG A 154 -4.02 2.91 -8.11
C ARG A 154 -2.54 3.04 -8.44
N LEU A 155 -2.20 3.67 -9.57
CA LEU A 155 -0.80 3.87 -9.95
C LEU A 155 -0.06 4.81 -9.00
N LEU A 156 -0.71 5.88 -8.53
CA LEU A 156 -0.12 6.78 -7.55
C LEU A 156 0.19 6.06 -6.23
N VAL A 157 -0.75 5.24 -5.76
CA VAL A 157 -0.56 4.43 -4.54
C VAL A 157 0.56 3.40 -4.73
N LEU A 158 0.56 2.65 -5.83
CA LEU A 158 1.65 1.70 -6.14
C LEU A 158 3.01 2.39 -6.22
N LYS A 159 3.06 3.59 -6.82
CA LYS A 159 4.30 4.37 -6.94
C LYS A 159 4.92 4.69 -5.59
N GLU A 160 4.07 4.96 -4.59
CA GLU A 160 4.52 5.25 -3.24
C GLU A 160 4.75 4.00 -2.39
N ALA A 161 4.10 2.87 -2.69
CA ALA A 161 4.22 1.66 -1.88
C ALA A 161 5.29 0.67 -2.35
N HIS A 162 5.64 0.64 -3.64
CA HIS A 162 6.34 -0.51 -4.24
C HIS A 162 7.74 -0.82 -3.66
N ASP A 163 8.41 0.17 -3.10
CA ASP A 163 9.78 0.10 -2.57
C ASP A 163 9.82 0.14 -1.05
N ALA A 164 8.67 0.14 -0.39
CA ALA A 164 8.59 0.17 1.06
C ALA A 164 8.90 -1.21 1.66
N GLU A 165 9.74 -1.20 2.69
CA GLU A 165 9.99 -2.35 3.58
C GLU A 165 8.73 -2.72 4.37
N PHE A 166 7.88 -1.75 4.71
CA PHE A 166 6.61 -1.99 5.38
C PHE A 166 5.46 -1.32 4.63
N VAL A 167 4.39 -2.06 4.36
CA VAL A 167 3.15 -1.54 3.76
C VAL A 167 1.97 -1.91 4.63
N LEU A 168 1.40 -0.93 5.31
CA LEU A 168 0.28 -1.11 6.23
C LEU A 168 -0.96 -0.41 5.67
N ASP A 169 -1.97 -1.21 5.33
CA ASP A 169 -3.25 -0.75 4.80
C ASP A 169 -4.31 -0.81 5.90
N LEU A 170 -4.80 0.34 6.35
CA LEU A 170 -5.67 0.45 7.50
C LEU A 170 -7.14 0.48 7.05
N HIS A 171 -7.86 -0.59 7.38
CA HIS A 171 -9.26 -0.86 7.03
C HIS A 171 -10.13 -0.97 8.31
N CYS A 172 -11.41 -1.19 8.11
CA CYS A 172 -12.35 -1.45 9.18
C CYS A 172 -13.47 -2.34 8.64
N ASP A 173 -13.68 -3.50 9.26
CA ASP A 173 -14.85 -4.32 8.95
C ASP A 173 -16.13 -3.73 9.57
N ASP A 174 -17.30 -4.19 9.12
CA ASP A 174 -18.59 -3.66 9.56
C ASP A 174 -18.96 -4.03 11.02
N ASP A 175 -18.62 -5.25 11.44
CA ASP A 175 -18.77 -5.74 12.82
C ASP A 175 -17.68 -6.79 13.09
N SER A 176 -16.57 -6.35 13.66
CA SER A 176 -15.44 -7.25 13.95
C SER A 176 -14.60 -6.84 15.16
N GLN A 177 -13.90 -7.83 15.73
CA GLN A 177 -12.76 -7.55 16.60
C GLN A 177 -11.57 -7.09 15.76
N LEU A 178 -10.66 -6.32 16.38
CA LEU A 178 -9.42 -5.93 15.72
C LEU A 178 -8.65 -7.16 15.27
N HIS A 179 -8.27 -7.21 13.99
CA HIS A 179 -7.51 -8.32 13.43
C HIS A 179 -6.57 -7.84 12.32
N ILE A 180 -5.66 -8.71 11.90
CA ILE A 180 -4.69 -8.41 10.83
C ILE A 180 -4.81 -9.47 9.75
N PHE A 181 -4.82 -9.06 8.48
CA PHE A 181 -4.53 -9.93 7.34
C PHE A 181 -3.08 -9.75 6.88
N THR A 182 -2.40 -10.86 6.59
CA THR A 182 -1.05 -10.84 5.98
C THR A 182 -0.76 -12.12 5.20
N SER A 183 0.39 -12.19 4.54
CA SER A 183 0.90 -13.43 3.96
C SER A 183 1.51 -14.34 5.03
N PRO A 184 1.37 -15.68 4.93
CA PRO A 184 1.93 -16.63 5.90
C PRO A 184 3.42 -16.43 6.21
N GLU A 185 4.22 -16.08 5.20
CA GLU A 185 5.66 -15.86 5.32
C GLU A 185 6.03 -14.61 6.12
N LEU A 186 5.10 -13.65 6.23
CA LEU A 186 5.30 -12.38 6.92
C LEU A 186 4.78 -12.39 8.36
N MET A 187 4.01 -13.41 8.73
CA MET A 187 3.41 -13.51 10.07
C MET A 187 4.44 -13.39 11.20
N PRO A 188 5.64 -14.02 11.15
CA PRO A 188 6.63 -13.84 12.22
C PRO A 188 7.14 -12.40 12.35
N GLU A 189 7.36 -11.71 11.23
CA GLU A 189 7.84 -10.31 11.19
C GLU A 189 6.79 -9.34 11.75
N LEU A 190 5.51 -9.67 11.60
CA LEU A 190 4.39 -8.81 11.97
C LEU A 190 3.73 -9.20 13.30
N GLN A 191 4.29 -10.16 14.03
CA GLN A 191 3.72 -10.62 15.30
C GLN A 191 3.71 -9.51 16.35
N ASP A 192 4.82 -8.77 16.50
CA ASP A 192 4.90 -7.66 17.46
C ASP A 192 3.86 -6.57 17.15
N LEU A 193 3.59 -6.30 15.86
CA LEU A 193 2.56 -5.36 15.44
C LEU A 193 1.17 -5.86 15.87
N ALA A 194 0.87 -7.14 15.65
CA ALA A 194 -0.39 -7.75 16.08
C ALA A 194 -0.59 -7.64 17.60
N ASP A 195 0.47 -7.92 18.37
CA ASP A 195 0.45 -7.85 19.83
C ASP A 195 0.27 -6.41 20.33
N TRP A 196 0.97 -5.44 19.75
CA TRP A 196 0.85 -4.02 20.13
C TRP A 196 -0.53 -3.44 19.81
N MET A 197 -1.14 -3.89 18.72
CA MET A 197 -2.50 -3.51 18.36
C MET A 197 -3.56 -4.19 19.24
N GLY A 198 -3.20 -5.27 19.94
CA GLY A 198 -4.15 -6.12 20.65
C GLY A 198 -5.08 -6.87 19.70
N ALA A 199 -4.54 -7.34 18.57
CA ALA A 199 -5.30 -8.10 17.59
C ALA A 199 -5.86 -9.38 18.20
N ALA A 200 -7.15 -9.62 17.99
CA ALA A 200 -7.81 -10.85 18.42
C ALA A 200 -7.41 -12.04 17.54
N ALA A 201 -7.01 -11.78 16.29
CA ALA A 201 -6.54 -12.79 15.36
C ALA A 201 -5.57 -12.21 14.33
N THR A 202 -4.68 -13.05 13.84
CA THR A 202 -3.90 -12.83 12.62
C THR A 202 -4.34 -13.87 11.59
N LEU A 203 -4.93 -13.40 10.51
CA LEU A 203 -5.46 -14.21 9.42
C LEU A 203 -4.45 -14.19 8.27
N THR A 204 -4.14 -15.37 7.72
CA THR A 204 -3.11 -15.47 6.68
C THR A 204 -3.65 -16.03 5.38
N ALA A 205 -3.32 -15.40 4.26
CA ALA A 205 -3.58 -15.92 2.92
C ALA A 205 -2.36 -15.69 2.03
N ALA A 206 -1.88 -16.73 1.35
CA ALA A 206 -0.82 -16.57 0.36
C ALA A 206 -1.33 -15.91 -0.93
N ASP A 207 -2.57 -16.22 -1.30
CA ASP A 207 -3.32 -15.63 -2.42
C ASP A 207 -4.82 -15.81 -2.11
N SER A 208 -5.54 -14.71 -1.87
CA SER A 208 -6.99 -14.73 -1.67
C SER A 208 -7.77 -14.84 -2.98
N GLY A 209 -7.10 -14.77 -4.13
CA GLY A 209 -7.70 -14.78 -5.47
C GLY A 209 -8.37 -13.45 -5.86
N GLY A 210 -8.39 -12.45 -4.96
CA GLY A 210 -9.02 -11.16 -5.20
C GLY A 210 -8.08 -10.09 -5.80
N GLY A 211 -6.77 -10.28 -5.67
CA GLY A 211 -5.79 -9.24 -5.98
C GLY A 211 -6.00 -7.99 -5.12
N SER A 212 -6.03 -8.17 -3.80
CA SER A 212 -6.04 -7.09 -2.82
C SER A 212 -4.69 -6.39 -2.76
N PHE A 213 -4.67 -5.17 -2.24
CA PHE A 213 -3.49 -4.31 -2.22
C PHE A 213 -2.33 -4.90 -1.41
N ASP A 214 -2.62 -5.40 -0.21
CA ASP A 214 -1.66 -6.03 0.70
C ASP A 214 -0.95 -7.25 0.10
N GLU A 215 -1.61 -7.98 -0.79
CA GLU A 215 -1.04 -9.16 -1.44
C GLU A 215 -0.11 -8.85 -2.61
N VAL A 216 -0.16 -7.63 -3.17
CA VAL A 216 0.56 -7.28 -4.41
C VAL A 216 2.07 -7.54 -4.32
N LEU A 217 2.70 -7.08 -3.23
CA LEU A 217 4.16 -7.20 -3.05
C LEU A 217 4.57 -8.61 -2.59
N PRO A 218 3.92 -9.26 -1.60
CA PRO A 218 4.25 -10.64 -1.26
C PRO A 218 4.09 -11.59 -2.44
N GLN A 219 3.02 -11.45 -3.25
CA GLN A 219 2.84 -12.27 -4.45
C GLN A 219 3.97 -12.03 -5.47
N LEU A 220 4.45 -10.80 -5.64
CA LEU A 220 5.60 -10.49 -6.49
C LEU A 220 6.84 -11.26 -6.03
N TYR A 221 7.26 -11.08 -4.77
CA TYR A 221 8.47 -11.71 -4.25
C TYR A 221 8.36 -13.24 -4.27
N ARG A 222 7.20 -13.79 -3.88
CA ARG A 222 6.92 -15.24 -3.93
C ARG A 222 7.07 -15.82 -5.32
N LYS A 223 6.44 -15.20 -6.32
CA LYS A 223 6.48 -15.70 -7.71
C LYS A 223 7.87 -15.52 -8.34
N VAL A 224 8.59 -14.43 -8.03
CA VAL A 224 9.98 -14.25 -8.49
C VAL A 224 10.88 -15.33 -7.90
N ALA A 225 10.81 -15.58 -6.59
CA ALA A 225 11.61 -16.62 -5.93
C ALA A 225 11.30 -18.02 -6.50
N ALA A 226 10.02 -18.37 -6.63
CA ALA A 226 9.58 -19.67 -7.15
C ALA A 226 10.03 -19.94 -8.60
N THR A 227 10.09 -18.90 -9.43
CA THR A 227 10.48 -19.04 -10.85
C THR A 227 11.98 -18.91 -11.11
N ASN A 228 12.78 -18.58 -10.08
CA ASN A 228 14.23 -18.42 -10.19
C ASN A 228 14.96 -19.23 -9.09
N PRO A 229 14.82 -20.57 -9.08
CA PRO A 229 15.44 -21.41 -8.06
C PRO A 229 16.96 -21.21 -8.04
N GLY A 230 17.53 -21.15 -6.82
CA GLY A 230 18.96 -20.90 -6.61
C GLY A 230 19.38 -19.42 -6.66
N LYS A 231 18.44 -18.48 -6.87
CA LYS A 231 18.71 -17.04 -6.72
C LYS A 231 18.05 -16.52 -5.43
N PRO A 232 18.80 -15.88 -4.51
CA PRO A 232 18.25 -15.38 -3.26
C PRO A 232 17.27 -14.22 -3.52
N VAL A 233 16.01 -14.42 -3.18
CA VAL A 233 14.94 -13.41 -3.28
C VAL A 233 14.11 -13.50 -2.00
N PRO A 234 14.40 -12.68 -0.98
CA PRO A 234 13.67 -12.66 0.27
C PRO A 234 12.31 -11.96 0.09
N MET A 235 11.44 -12.11 1.09
CA MET A 235 10.30 -11.19 1.25
C MET A 235 10.84 -9.83 1.66
N ALA A 236 10.96 -8.91 0.71
CA ALA A 236 11.54 -7.58 0.96
C ALA A 236 10.50 -6.47 1.17
N SER A 237 9.26 -6.85 1.49
CA SER A 237 8.20 -5.95 1.91
C SER A 237 7.26 -6.71 2.84
N ALA A 238 7.20 -6.30 4.10
CA ALA A 238 6.25 -6.78 5.09
C ALA A 238 4.94 -5.99 4.93
N THR A 239 3.94 -6.66 4.38
CA THR A 239 2.63 -6.07 4.11
C THR A 239 1.56 -6.63 5.03
N ALA A 240 0.63 -5.77 5.45
CA ALA A 240 -0.54 -6.19 6.20
C ALA A 240 -1.72 -5.25 5.97
N THR A 241 -2.91 -5.85 6.02
CA THR A 241 -4.16 -5.11 6.22
C THR A 241 -4.49 -5.11 7.71
N LEU A 242 -4.68 -3.93 8.28
CA LEU A 242 -4.99 -3.72 9.68
C LEU A 242 -6.48 -3.40 9.80
N GLU A 243 -7.25 -4.33 10.34
CA GLU A 243 -8.71 -4.22 10.44
C GLU A 243 -9.07 -3.72 11.84
N TYR A 244 -9.51 -2.46 11.94
CA TYR A 244 -9.99 -1.87 13.18
C TYR A 244 -11.45 -2.26 13.46
N ARG A 245 -11.92 -1.94 14.67
CA ARG A 245 -13.32 -2.15 15.06
C ARG A 245 -14.24 -1.19 14.29
N GLY A 246 -15.29 -1.74 13.70
CA GLY A 246 -16.47 -1.07 13.15
C GLY A 246 -17.74 -1.68 13.71
#